data_AF-A0AB73B839-F1
#
_entry.id   AF-A0AB73B839-F1
#
_cell.length_a   1.000
_cell.length_b   1.000
_cell.length_c   1.000
_cell.angle_alpha   90.00
_cell.angle_beta   90.00
_cell.angle_gamma   90.00
#
_symmetry.space_group_name_H-M   'P 1'
#
loop_
_entity.id
_entity.type
_entity.pdbx_description
1 polymer ?
#
loop_
_entity_poly.entity_id
_entity_poly.type
_entity_poly.pdbx_seq_one_letter_code
_entity_poly.pdbx_strand_id
1 'polypeptide(L)'
;MSQTPEQASTRIEFLYLSEPDMIEAGVTDIARCIDVMDETLVLLADEDYRMAGQNANSHGAMMSFPAQPRFDSMPTDGPDRRFMAMPAYLGGRFRNTGVKWYGSNAENRKKGLPPPSTHPR
;
A
#
# COMPACT_ATOMS: atom_id res chain seq x y z
N MET A 1 -5.41 6.59 -51.80
CA MET A 1 -5.83 6.05 -50.48
C MET A 1 -4.78 6.50 -49.47
N SER A 2 -5.03 7.62 -48.80
CA SER A 2 -4.08 8.16 -47.81
C SER A 2 -4.55 7.69 -46.44
N GLN A 3 -3.84 6.75 -45.83
CA GLN A 3 -4.05 6.38 -44.43
C GLN A 3 -3.34 7.41 -43.57
N THR A 4 -4.11 8.12 -42.74
CA THR A 4 -3.57 8.99 -41.69
C THR A 4 -3.02 8.11 -40.56
N PRO A 5 -1.82 8.39 -40.01
CA PRO A 5 -1.30 7.59 -38.91
C PRO A 5 -2.16 7.80 -37.67
N GLU A 6 -2.62 6.71 -37.05
CA GLU A 6 -3.30 6.76 -35.76
C GLU A 6 -2.30 7.21 -34.69
N GLN A 7 -2.46 8.44 -34.19
CA GLN A 7 -1.65 8.95 -33.09
C GLN A 7 -2.01 8.20 -31.81
N ALA A 8 -1.03 7.49 -31.23
CA ALA A 8 -1.18 6.86 -29.93
C ALA A 8 -1.58 7.91 -28.88
N SER A 9 -2.74 7.71 -28.25
CA SER A 9 -3.25 8.59 -27.18
C SER A 9 -2.35 8.53 -25.96
N THR A 10 -1.96 9.69 -25.42
CA THR A 10 -1.20 9.82 -24.17
C THR A 10 -2.08 10.00 -22.93
N ARG A 11 -3.40 9.78 -23.08
CA ARG A 11 -4.36 9.95 -21.99
C ARG A 11 -4.14 8.89 -20.92
N ILE A 12 -4.07 9.31 -19.67
CA ILE A 12 -3.91 8.46 -18.49
C ILE A 12 -5.21 8.48 -17.71
N GLU A 13 -5.70 7.31 -17.30
CA GLU A 13 -6.90 7.17 -16.48
C GLU A 13 -6.56 6.47 -15.16
N PHE A 14 -7.22 6.91 -14.09
CA PHE A 14 -7.05 6.34 -12.76
C PHE A 14 -8.42 5.97 -12.20
N LEU A 15 -8.52 4.75 -11.69
CA LEU A 15 -9.68 4.33 -10.91
C LEU A 15 -9.39 4.59 -9.43
N TYR A 16 -10.16 5.50 -8.84
CA TYR A 16 -10.17 5.73 -7.39
C TYR A 16 -11.37 5.00 -6.79
N LEU A 17 -11.13 4.24 -5.72
CA LEU A 17 -12.15 3.48 -5.01
C LEU A 17 -12.12 3.92 -3.55
N SER A 18 -13.21 4.54 -3.11
CA SER A 18 -13.44 4.83 -1.69
C SER A 18 -13.75 3.54 -0.92
N GLU A 19 -13.77 3.58 0.42
CA GLU A 19 -14.14 2.42 1.23
C GLU A 19 -15.54 1.86 0.85
N PRO A 20 -16.60 2.67 0.67
CA PRO A 20 -17.87 2.19 0.14
C PRO A 20 -17.76 1.50 -1.23
N ASP A 21 -17.02 2.10 -2.18
CA ASP A 21 -16.83 1.51 -3.52
C ASP A 21 -16.09 0.17 -3.44
N MET A 22 -15.17 0.03 -2.48
CA MET A 22 -14.46 -1.23 -2.25
C MET A 22 -15.38 -2.31 -1.68
N ILE A 23 -16.24 -1.94 -0.73
CA ILE A 23 -17.26 -2.85 -0.19
C ILE A 23 -18.21 -3.31 -1.31
N GLU A 24 -18.67 -2.39 -2.16
CA GLU A 24 -19.50 -2.71 -3.32
C GLU A 24 -18.78 -3.62 -4.34
N ALA A 25 -17.47 -3.39 -4.55
CA ALA A 25 -16.62 -4.25 -5.39
C ALA A 25 -16.36 -5.64 -4.78
N GLY A 26 -16.86 -5.93 -3.57
CA GLY A 26 -16.84 -7.26 -2.97
C GLY A 26 -15.61 -7.58 -2.14
N VAL A 27 -14.86 -6.59 -1.64
CA VAL A 27 -13.69 -6.85 -0.77
C VAL A 27 -14.05 -7.53 0.56
N THR A 28 -15.34 -7.63 0.88
CA THR A 28 -15.87 -8.33 2.07
C THR A 28 -16.12 -9.82 1.84
N ASP A 29 -15.97 -10.33 0.61
CA ASP A 29 -16.02 -11.78 0.32
C ASP A 29 -14.75 -12.46 0.83
N ILE A 30 -14.82 -12.92 2.08
CA ILE A 30 -13.68 -13.52 2.76
C ILE A 30 -13.19 -14.82 2.13
N ALA A 31 -14.09 -15.63 1.54
CA ALA A 31 -13.70 -16.89 0.92
C ALA A 31 -12.81 -16.61 -0.30
N ARG A 32 -13.25 -15.68 -1.15
CA ARG A 32 -12.45 -15.23 -2.29
C ARG A 32 -11.14 -14.58 -1.86
N CYS A 33 -11.13 -13.80 -0.77
CA CYS A 33 -9.89 -13.24 -0.23
C CYS A 33 -8.90 -14.35 0.19
N ILE A 34 -9.37 -15.42 0.84
CA ILE A 34 -8.54 -16.55 1.25
C ILE A 34 -7.95 -17.26 0.03
N ASP A 35 -8.75 -17.56 -0.98
CA ASP A 35 -8.27 -18.22 -2.21
C ASP A 35 -7.15 -17.41 -2.89
N VAL A 36 -7.30 -16.08 -2.94
CA VAL A 36 -6.28 -15.20 -3.50
C VAL A 36 -5.04 -15.13 -2.61
N MET A 37 -5.20 -15.10 -1.28
CA MET A 37 -4.07 -15.11 -0.34
C MET A 37 -3.26 -16.40 -0.44
N ASP A 38 -3.91 -17.55 -0.60
CA ASP A 38 -3.22 -18.83 -0.82
C ASP A 38 -2.37 -18.80 -2.10
N GLU A 39 -2.92 -18.30 -3.21
CA GLU A 39 -2.16 -18.09 -4.45
C GLU A 39 -0.94 -17.17 -4.23
N THR A 40 -1.07 -16.11 -3.42
CA THR A 40 0.06 -15.22 -3.11
C THR A 40 1.14 -15.91 -2.27
N LEU A 41 0.78 -16.85 -1.40
CA LEU A 41 1.74 -17.63 -0.59
C LEU A 41 2.51 -18.63 -1.44
N VAL A 42 1.87 -19.23 -2.45
CA VAL A 42 2.57 -20.06 -3.45
C VAL A 42 3.59 -19.23 -4.22
N LEU A 43 3.21 -18.04 -4.71
CA LEU A 43 4.14 -17.13 -5.41
C LEU A 43 5.30 -16.67 -4.51
N LEU A 44 5.06 -16.50 -3.22
CA LEU A 44 6.09 -16.22 -2.23
C LEU A 44 7.09 -17.38 -2.12
N ALA A 45 6.59 -18.62 -2.05
CA ALA A 45 7.42 -19.82 -1.97
C ALA A 45 8.26 -20.06 -3.23
N ASP A 46 7.71 -19.71 -4.40
CA ASP A 46 8.38 -19.80 -5.70
C ASP A 46 9.32 -18.61 -5.99
N GLU A 47 9.43 -17.65 -5.06
CA GLU A 47 10.20 -16.41 -5.19
C GLU A 47 9.79 -15.52 -6.39
N ASP A 48 8.56 -15.65 -6.89
CA ASP A 48 7.98 -14.83 -7.97
C ASP A 48 7.34 -13.54 -7.44
N TYR A 49 8.15 -12.78 -6.70
CA TYR A 49 7.77 -11.50 -6.12
C TYR A 49 9.01 -10.65 -5.84
N ARG A 50 8.81 -9.35 -5.59
CA ARG A 50 9.86 -8.47 -5.02
C ARG A 50 9.22 -7.48 -4.06
N MET A 51 9.83 -7.23 -2.91
CA MET A 51 9.44 -6.18 -1.95
C MET A 51 10.55 -5.15 -1.76
N ALA A 52 10.34 -4.17 -0.87
CA ALA A 52 11.33 -3.16 -0.53
C ALA A 52 12.63 -3.75 0.08
N GLY A 53 13.64 -2.89 0.22
CA GLY A 53 14.89 -3.19 0.93
C GLY A 53 15.93 -3.94 0.11
N GLN A 54 17.16 -4.03 0.64
CA GLN A 54 18.34 -4.51 -0.09
C GLN A 54 18.22 -5.98 -0.53
N ASN A 55 17.48 -6.80 0.23
CA ASN A 55 17.27 -8.21 -0.07
C ASN A 55 16.02 -8.47 -0.91
N ALA A 56 15.36 -7.42 -1.42
CA ALA A 56 14.07 -7.49 -2.11
C ALA A 56 12.96 -8.23 -1.34
N ASN A 57 13.04 -8.22 0.00
CA ASN A 57 12.16 -8.99 0.89
C ASN A 57 11.87 -8.29 2.23
N SER A 58 12.05 -6.96 2.32
CA SER A 58 11.66 -6.22 3.51
C SER A 58 10.14 -6.02 3.53
N HIS A 59 9.55 -6.16 4.72
CA HIS A 59 8.11 -5.97 4.94
C HIS A 59 7.59 -4.61 4.43
N GLY A 60 8.44 -3.57 4.53
CA GLY A 60 8.20 -2.27 3.91
C GLY A 60 9.35 -1.31 4.19
N ALA A 61 9.24 -0.10 3.66
CA ALA A 61 10.11 1.03 3.94
C ALA A 61 9.48 1.90 5.03
N MET A 62 9.95 1.74 6.28
CA MET A 62 9.45 2.48 7.43
C MET A 62 10.08 3.87 7.50
N MET A 63 9.24 4.87 7.80
CA MET A 63 9.66 6.19 8.22
C MET A 63 9.61 6.27 9.75
N SER A 64 10.73 6.62 10.35
CA SER A 64 10.88 6.84 11.80
C SER A 64 11.00 8.33 12.10
N PHE A 65 10.58 8.72 13.30
CA PHE A 65 10.77 10.08 13.83
C PHE A 65 11.84 10.10 14.92
N PRO A 66 12.51 11.24 15.14
CA PRO A 66 13.41 11.37 16.28
C PRO A 66 12.64 11.42 17.61
N ALA A 67 13.26 10.91 18.67
CA ALA A 67 12.72 11.02 20.04
C ALA A 67 12.65 12.47 20.54
N GLN A 68 13.50 13.35 20.00
CA GLN A 68 13.48 14.79 20.28
C GLN A 68 13.59 15.55 18.94
N PRO A 69 12.45 15.85 18.29
CA PRO A 69 12.45 16.59 17.04
C PRO A 69 13.00 18.00 17.23
N ARG A 70 13.79 18.46 16.25
CA ARG A 70 14.30 19.84 16.21
C ARG A 70 13.20 20.88 15.91
N PHE A 71 12.15 20.45 15.22
CA PHE A 71 11.11 21.33 14.70
C PHE A 71 9.77 21.00 15.34
N ASP A 72 9.05 22.01 15.84
CA ASP A 72 7.75 21.86 16.49
C ASP A 72 6.70 21.18 15.60
N SER A 73 6.86 21.26 14.28
CA SER A 73 5.96 20.66 13.32
C SER A 73 6.21 19.16 13.06
N MET A 74 7.38 18.65 13.46
CA MET A 74 7.77 17.27 13.23
C MET A 74 7.22 16.38 14.35
N PRO A 75 6.55 15.26 14.02
CA PRO A 75 6.12 14.32 15.03
C PRO A 75 7.29 13.79 15.86
N THR A 76 7.10 13.64 17.16
CA THR A 76 8.01 12.89 18.04
C THR A 76 7.80 11.40 17.85
N ASP A 77 8.85 10.61 18.01
CA ASP A 77 8.71 9.16 18.15
C ASP A 77 7.71 8.79 19.25
N GLY A 78 7.06 7.63 19.13
CA GLY A 78 6.05 7.23 20.10
C GLY A 78 5.56 5.80 19.92
N PRO A 79 4.84 5.27 20.92
CA PRO A 79 4.35 3.90 20.88
C PRO A 79 3.47 3.69 19.64
N ASP A 80 3.82 2.69 18.85
CA ASP A 80 3.15 2.31 17.60
C ASP A 80 3.01 3.43 16.56
N ARG A 81 3.89 4.45 16.60
CA ARG A 81 3.98 5.50 15.57
C ARG A 81 4.79 4.98 14.37
N ARG A 82 4.10 4.32 13.43
CA ARG A 82 4.73 3.66 12.27
C ARG A 82 4.12 4.17 10.99
N PHE A 83 4.91 4.76 10.11
CA PHE A 83 4.48 5.15 8.77
C PHE A 83 5.30 4.35 7.78
N MET A 84 4.64 3.70 6.83
CA MET A 84 5.31 2.72 5.98
C MET A 84 4.75 2.74 4.56
N ALA A 85 5.65 2.78 3.59
CA ALA A 85 5.38 2.33 2.24
C ALA A 85 5.68 0.83 2.16
N MET A 86 4.76 0.05 1.64
CA MET A 86 4.96 -1.37 1.35
C MET A 86 4.83 -1.58 -0.17
N PRO A 87 5.86 -1.20 -0.96
CA PRO A 87 5.88 -1.47 -2.38
C PRO A 87 6.20 -2.95 -2.62
N ALA A 88 5.51 -3.56 -3.59
CA ALA A 88 5.78 -4.91 -4.03
C ALA A 88 5.47 -5.09 -5.51
N TYR A 89 6.22 -5.98 -6.16
CA TYR A 89 5.83 -6.68 -7.39
C TYR A 89 5.32 -8.06 -7.01
N LEU A 90 4.22 -8.50 -7.64
CA LEU A 90 3.70 -9.85 -7.54
C LEU A 90 3.57 -10.45 -8.95
N GLY A 91 4.16 -11.63 -9.15
CA GLY A 91 4.15 -12.34 -10.41
C GLY A 91 2.88 -13.13 -10.67
N GLY A 92 3.01 -14.36 -11.19
CA GLY A 92 1.87 -15.23 -11.53
C GLY A 92 0.91 -14.61 -12.55
N ARG A 93 -0.40 -14.68 -12.29
CA ARG A 93 -1.40 -14.01 -13.15
C ARG A 93 -1.52 -12.51 -12.89
N PHE A 94 -0.99 -12.01 -11.78
CA PHE A 94 -1.10 -10.61 -11.38
C PHE A 94 -0.16 -9.73 -12.18
N ARG A 95 1.13 -10.09 -12.27
CA ARG A 95 2.19 -9.38 -13.03
C ARG A 95 2.11 -7.87 -12.86
N ASN A 96 1.94 -7.44 -11.61
CA ASN A 96 1.68 -6.03 -11.31
C ASN A 96 2.49 -5.58 -10.10
N THR A 97 2.71 -4.28 -10.03
CA THR A 97 3.29 -3.60 -8.88
C THR A 97 2.21 -2.85 -8.12
N GLY A 98 2.31 -2.84 -6.80
CA GLY A 98 1.44 -2.05 -5.95
C GLY A 98 2.21 -1.46 -4.78
N VAL A 99 1.62 -0.47 -4.13
CA VAL A 99 2.14 0.07 -2.87
C VAL A 99 1.00 0.27 -1.90
N LYS A 100 1.13 -0.31 -0.71
CA LYS A 100 0.29 0.06 0.44
C LYS A 100 1.01 1.14 1.22
N TRP A 101 0.38 2.30 1.36
CA TRP A 101 0.83 3.33 2.29
C TRP A 101 -0.07 3.31 3.52
N TYR A 102 0.51 3.10 4.70
CA TYR A 102 -0.26 3.16 5.94
C TYR A 102 0.50 3.86 7.05
N GLY A 103 -0.26 4.44 7.96
CA GLY A 103 0.22 4.96 9.23
C GLY A 103 -0.45 4.20 10.37
N SER A 104 0.26 4.07 11.48
CA SER A 104 -0.25 3.66 12.77
C SER A 104 0.13 4.74 13.77
N ASN A 105 -0.83 5.17 14.57
CA ASN A 105 -0.60 6.12 15.64
C ASN A 105 -1.56 5.82 16.80
N ALA A 106 -1.02 5.39 17.94
CA ALA A 106 -1.82 5.07 19.12
C ALA A 106 -2.66 6.26 19.62
N GLU A 107 -2.17 7.49 19.41
CA GLU A 107 -2.82 8.72 19.83
C GLU A 107 -4.11 9.03 19.05
N ASN A 108 -4.33 8.39 17.90
CA ASN A 108 -5.57 8.52 17.12
C ASN A 108 -6.82 8.17 17.94
N ARG A 109 -6.69 7.25 18.91
CA ARG A 109 -7.78 6.87 19.82
C ARG A 109 -8.34 8.07 20.59
N LYS A 110 -7.48 9.01 20.99
CA LYS A 110 -7.89 10.24 21.70
C LYS A 110 -8.74 11.17 20.84
N LYS A 111 -8.75 10.95 19.53
CA LYS A 111 -9.48 11.73 18.53
C LYS A 111 -10.70 10.97 17.95
N GLY A 112 -11.01 9.79 18.47
CA GLY A 112 -12.05 8.93 17.91
C GLY A 112 -11.68 8.30 16.56
N LEU A 113 -10.40 8.33 16.18
CA LEU A 113 -9.91 7.75 14.92
C LEU A 113 -9.31 6.36 15.16
N PRO A 114 -9.40 5.45 14.17
CA PRO A 114 -8.73 4.16 14.25
C PRO A 114 -7.19 4.35 14.32
N PRO A 115 -6.48 3.53 15.12
CA PRO A 115 -5.02 3.54 15.15
C PRO A 115 -4.35 3.42 13.77
N PRO A 116 -4.77 2.51 12.87
CA PRO A 116 -4.28 2.49 11.50
C PRO A 116 -4.88 3.65 10.70
N SER A 117 -4.23 4.80 10.76
CA SER A 117 -4.47 5.91 9.85
C SER A 117 -3.20 6.72 9.67
N THR A 118 -3.08 7.38 8.52
CA THR A 118 -1.89 8.16 8.13
C THR A 118 -1.84 9.54 8.79
N HIS A 119 -2.71 9.84 9.76
CA HIS A 119 -2.74 11.13 10.43
C HIS A 119 -1.46 11.35 11.25
N PRO A 120 -0.59 12.29 10.83
CA PRO A 120 0.76 12.41 11.39
C PRO A 120 0.80 13.20 12.71
N ARG A 121 -0.23 14.00 13.01
CA ARG A 121 -0.29 14.89 14.18
C ARG A 121 -1.65 14.85 14.83
#